data_AF-X1EEL9-F1
#
_entry.id   AF-X1EEL9-F1
#
_cell.length_a   1.000
_cell.length_b   1.000
_cell.length_c   1.000
_cell.angle_alpha   90.00
_cell.angle_beta   90.00
_cell.angle_gamma   90.00
#
_symmetry.space_group_name_H-M   'P 1'
#
loop_
_entity.id
_entity.type
_entity.pdbx_description
1 polymer ?
#
loop_
_entity_poly.entity_id
_entity_poly.type
_entity_poly.pdbx_seq_one_letter_code
_entity_poly.pdbx_strand_id
1 'polypeptide(L)'
;MAITPEKSSKIGFDNEAYIKAQTASILERVDRYQEKLYIEFGGKIMYDYHASRVLPGFDPNVKMRLLQELKDKTDIILCVHAGDIERKNPRRFILPVNHQ
;
A
#
# COMPACT_ATOMS: atom_id res chain seq x y z
N MET A 1 -34.69 -26.16 6.47
CA MET A 1 -33.83 -25.22 7.19
C MET A 1 -32.39 -25.63 6.89
N ALA A 2 -31.78 -25.04 5.85
CA ALA A 2 -30.47 -25.45 5.37
C ALA A 2 -29.37 -24.72 6.14
N ILE A 3 -28.52 -25.50 6.78
CA ILE A 3 -27.26 -25.10 7.41
C ILE A 3 -26.29 -24.59 6.33
N THR A 4 -25.98 -23.30 6.33
CA THR A 4 -24.77 -22.79 5.65
C THR A 4 -23.63 -22.78 6.67
N PRO A 5 -22.48 -23.43 6.39
CA PRO A 5 -21.36 -23.38 7.30
C PRO A 5 -20.81 -21.95 7.27
N GLU A 6 -20.81 -21.26 8.41
CA GLU A 6 -19.94 -20.10 8.59
C GLU A 6 -18.51 -20.59 8.45
N LYS A 7 -17.92 -20.33 7.27
CA LYS A 7 -16.52 -20.57 7.01
C LYS A 7 -15.77 -19.59 7.90
N SER A 8 -15.39 -20.01 9.11
CA SER A 8 -14.48 -19.24 9.95
C SER A 8 -13.15 -19.16 9.21
N SER A 9 -12.99 -18.12 8.40
CA SER A 9 -11.68 -17.80 7.85
C SER A 9 -10.85 -17.43 9.07
N LYS A 10 -10.05 -18.39 9.57
CA LYS A 10 -9.11 -18.11 10.64
C LYS A 10 -8.30 -16.89 10.20
N ILE A 11 -8.50 -15.78 10.89
CA ILE A 11 -7.79 -14.53 10.62
C ILE A 11 -6.33 -14.84 10.97
N GLY A 12 -5.48 -14.91 9.95
CA GLY A 12 -4.05 -15.14 10.08
C GLY A 12 -3.24 -13.84 10.04
N PHE A 13 -3.91 -12.72 9.77
CA PHE A 13 -3.29 -11.41 9.65
C PHE A 13 -4.14 -10.31 10.29
N ASP A 14 -3.53 -9.54 11.18
CA ASP A 14 -4.13 -8.36 11.81
C ASP A 14 -3.61 -7.10 11.12
N ASN A 15 -4.52 -6.39 10.44
CA ASN A 15 -4.20 -5.18 9.70
C ASN A 15 -3.84 -4.00 10.63
N GLU A 16 -4.48 -3.88 11.80
CA GLU A 16 -4.24 -2.76 12.72
C GLU A 16 -2.89 -2.91 13.39
N ALA A 17 -2.55 -4.13 13.82
CA ALA A 17 -1.23 -4.45 14.34
C ALA A 17 -0.14 -4.17 13.29
N TYR A 18 -0.39 -4.53 12.03
CA TYR A 18 0.52 -4.26 10.93
C TYR A 18 0.72 -2.76 10.69
N ILE A 19 -0.37 -1.98 10.57
CA ILE A 19 -0.29 -0.52 10.34
C ILE A 19 0.52 0.13 11.46
N LYS A 20 0.20 -0.17 12.73
CA LYS A 20 0.88 0.41 13.89
C LYS A 20 2.37 0.07 13.91
N ALA A 21 2.72 -1.20 13.72
CA ALA A 21 4.10 -1.65 13.73
C ALA A 21 4.90 -1.06 12.54
N GLN A 22 4.31 -1.03 11.35
CA GLN A 22 4.95 -0.53 10.15
C GLN A 22 5.16 1.00 10.22
N THR A 23 4.15 1.76 10.64
CA THR A 23 4.25 3.21 10.87
C THR A 23 5.34 3.52 11.89
N ALA A 24 5.36 2.82 13.03
CA ALA A 24 6.39 3.02 14.04
C ALA A 24 7.80 2.73 13.49
N SER A 25 7.96 1.64 12.73
CA SER A 25 9.25 1.25 12.15
C SER A 25 9.75 2.21 11.06
N ILE A 26 8.82 2.85 10.33
CA ILE A 26 9.15 3.91 9.37
C ILE A 26 9.58 5.17 10.13
N LEU A 27 8.80 5.62 11.10
CA LEU A 27 9.12 6.82 11.88
C LEU A 27 10.43 6.68 12.66
N GLU A 28 10.72 5.51 13.23
CA GLU A 28 11.99 5.23 13.91
C GLU A 28 13.18 5.33 12.95
N ARG A 29 13.01 4.87 11.70
CA ARG A 29 14.05 5.05 10.67
C ARG A 29 14.22 6.50 10.29
N VAL A 30 13.12 7.24 10.09
CA VAL A 30 13.19 8.67 9.81
C VAL A 30 13.88 9.42 10.95
N ASP A 31 13.59 9.11 12.21
CA ASP A 31 14.22 9.77 13.36
C ASP A 31 15.72 9.44 13.46
N ARG A 32 16.09 8.20 13.12
CA ARG A 32 17.50 7.76 13.10
C ARG A 32 18.33 8.45 12.02
N TYR A 33 17.73 8.71 10.86
CA TYR A 33 18.38 9.46 9.79
C TYR A 33 17.92 10.92 9.90
N GLN A 34 18.72 11.79 10.54
CA GLN A 34 18.43 13.23 10.73
C GLN A 34 18.25 14.07 9.43
N GLU A 35 18.11 13.40 8.30
CA GLU A 35 18.05 13.90 6.92
C GLU A 35 16.76 13.41 6.24
N LYS A 36 16.57 13.75 4.96
CA LYS A 36 15.41 13.29 4.18
C LYS A 36 15.50 11.80 3.86
N LEU A 37 14.50 11.02 4.31
CA LEU A 37 14.36 9.61 3.95
C LEU A 37 13.50 9.45 2.68
N TYR A 38 14.09 8.89 1.63
CA TYR A 38 13.36 8.49 0.42
C TYR A 38 13.04 7.00 0.50
N ILE A 39 11.75 6.65 0.53
CA ILE A 39 11.27 5.27 0.56
C ILE A 39 10.66 4.93 -0.79
N GLU A 40 11.19 3.90 -1.45
CA GLU A 40 10.57 3.34 -2.65
C GLU A 40 9.47 2.34 -2.27
N PHE A 41 8.23 2.66 -2.64
CA PHE A 41 7.12 1.70 -2.56
C PHE A 41 7.08 0.85 -3.83
N GLY A 42 7.77 -0.29 -3.79
CA GLY A 42 7.76 -1.27 -4.88
C GLY A 42 6.41 -1.99 -5.02
N GLY A 43 6.00 -2.26 -6.26
CA GLY A 43 4.81 -3.06 -6.57
C GLY A 43 3.49 -2.29 -6.58
N LYS A 44 2.37 -3.01 -6.43
CA LYS A 44 1.03 -2.40 -6.42
C LYS A 44 0.75 -1.79 -5.03
N ILE A 45 0.55 -0.47 -5.00
CA ILE A 45 0.15 0.27 -3.80
C ILE A 45 -1.32 0.01 -3.45
N MET A 46 -2.17 -0.11 -4.49
CA MET A 46 -3.59 -0.45 -4.37
C MET A 46 -3.87 -1.84 -4.92
N TYR A 47 -4.88 -2.52 -4.37
CA TYR A 47 -5.38 -3.80 -4.86
C TYR A 47 -4.32 -4.93 -4.83
N ASP A 48 -3.64 -5.08 -3.69
CA ASP A 48 -2.73 -6.20 -3.48
C ASP A 48 -3.49 -7.50 -3.15
N TYR A 49 -4.18 -8.01 -4.17
CA TYR A 49 -4.89 -9.29 -4.10
C TYR A 49 -3.95 -10.49 -4.01
N HIS A 50 -2.64 -10.31 -4.26
CA HIS A 50 -1.68 -11.37 -4.05
C HIS A 50 -1.49 -11.58 -2.53
N ALA A 51 -1.21 -10.51 -1.80
CA ALA A 51 -1.07 -10.56 -0.35
C ALA A 51 -2.35 -11.05 0.34
N SER A 52 -3.54 -10.62 -0.10
CA SER A 52 -4.80 -11.06 0.53
C SER A 52 -5.11 -12.56 0.36
N ARG A 53 -4.61 -13.20 -0.70
CA ARG A 53 -4.73 -14.66 -0.89
C ARG A 53 -3.73 -15.44 -0.04
N VAL A 54 -2.55 -14.86 0.19
CA VAL A 54 -1.45 -15.50 0.94
C VAL A 54 -1.63 -15.31 2.44
N LEU A 55 -2.17 -14.17 2.87
CA LEU A 55 -2.36 -13.76 4.25
C LEU A 55 -3.86 -13.68 4.57
N PRO A 56 -4.46 -14.70 5.19
CA PRO A 56 -5.89 -14.71 5.51
C PRO A 56 -6.24 -13.53 6.43
N GLY A 57 -7.08 -12.61 5.95
CA GLY A 57 -7.46 -11.40 6.69
C GLY A 57 -6.69 -10.14 6.29
N PHE A 58 -5.71 -10.21 5.38
CA PHE A 58 -5.02 -9.03 4.86
C PHE A 58 -5.93 -8.22 3.92
N ASP A 59 -6.08 -6.93 4.22
CA ASP A 59 -6.81 -5.99 3.38
C ASP A 59 -5.93 -5.57 2.18
N PRO A 60 -6.36 -5.81 0.92
CA PRO A 60 -5.65 -5.36 -0.28
C PRO A 60 -5.29 -3.86 -0.31
N ASN A 61 -5.96 -3.04 0.52
CA ASN A 61 -5.77 -1.59 0.62
C ASN A 61 -5.02 -1.16 1.89
N VAL A 62 -4.48 -2.09 2.69
CA VAL A 62 -3.79 -1.74 3.95
C VAL A 62 -2.60 -0.80 3.73
N LYS A 63 -1.92 -0.90 2.57
CA LYS A 63 -0.81 0.01 2.20
C LYS A 63 -1.29 1.44 1.97
N MET A 64 -2.51 1.63 1.44
CA MET A 64 -3.10 2.97 1.32
C MET A 64 -3.43 3.55 2.70
N ARG A 65 -3.95 2.73 3.62
CA ARG A 65 -4.17 3.14 5.01
C ARG A 65 -2.87 3.54 5.70
N LEU A 66 -1.79 2.78 5.48
CA LEU A 66 -0.45 3.13 5.97
C LEU A 66 0.01 4.50 5.46
N LEU A 67 -0.15 4.80 4.17
CA LEU A 67 0.20 6.10 3.60
C LEU A 67 -0.70 7.23 4.14
N GLN A 68 -1.97 6.94 4.44
CA GLN A 68 -2.88 7.93 5.06
C GLN A 68 -2.43 8.31 6.47
N GLU A 69 -1.96 7.36 7.28
CA GLU A 69 -1.42 7.64 8.62
C GLU A 69 -0.14 8.48 8.57
N LEU A 70 0.64 8.33 7.49
CA LEU A 70 1.90 9.04 7.29
C LEU A 70 1.75 10.36 6.50
N LYS A 71 0.56 10.64 5.95
CA LYS A 71 0.31 11.75 5.01
C LYS A 71 0.80 13.11 5.52
N ASP A 72 0.70 13.35 6.84
CA ASP A 72 1.04 14.64 7.44
C ASP A 72 2.56 14.82 7.60
N LYS A 73 3.33 13.75 7.42
CA LYS A 73 4.79 13.71 7.59
C LYS A 73 5.55 13.25 6.35
N THR A 74 4.85 12.96 5.24
CA THR A 74 5.47 12.40 4.03
C THR A 74 4.96 13.04 2.75
N ASP A 75 5.90 13.33 1.83
CA ASP A 75 5.59 13.72 0.45
C ASP A 75 5.69 12.50 -0.49
N ILE A 76 4.79 12.42 -1.48
CA ILE A 76 4.79 11.36 -2.48
C ILE A 76 5.46 11.87 -3.76
N ILE A 77 6.51 11.17 -4.20
CA ILE A 77 7.19 11.44 -5.48
C ILE A 77 6.83 10.34 -6.47
N LEU A 78 6.25 10.71 -7.61
CA LEU A 78 5.92 9.77 -8.68
C LEU A 78 7.04 9.71 -9.72
N CYS A 79 7.76 8.60 -9.76
CA CYS A 79 8.79 8.35 -10.76
C CYS A 79 8.18 7.80 -12.05
N VAL A 80 8.26 8.58 -13.12
CA VAL A 80 7.75 8.24 -14.46
C VAL A 80 8.93 8.11 -15.43
N HIS A 81 9.00 6.99 -16.14
CA HIS A 81 10.02 6.80 -17.17
C HIS A 81 9.58 7.45 -18.49
N ALA A 82 10.40 8.35 -19.05
CA ALA A 82 10.05 9.13 -20.24
C ALA A 82 9.70 8.26 -21.47
N GLY A 83 10.40 7.13 -21.67
CA GLY A 83 10.09 6.20 -22.77
C GLY A 83 8.73 5.50 -22.65
N ASP A 84 8.12 5.46 -21.45
CA ASP A 84 6.76 4.93 -21.29
C ASP A 84 5.69 5.96 -21.67
N ILE A 85 6.02 7.25 -21.59
CA ILE A 85 5.18 8.36 -22.07
C ILE A 85 5.15 8.33 -23.60
N GLU A 86 6.31 8.19 -24.23
CA GLU A 86 6.46 8.15 -25.69
C GLU A 86 5.72 6.97 -26.33
N ARG A 87 5.68 5.81 -25.63
CA ARG A 87 5.01 4.59 -26.10
C ARG A 87 3.49 4.54 -25.86
N LYS A 88 2.88 5.61 -25.31
CA LYS A 88 1.45 5.68 -24.96
C LYS A 88 0.96 4.40 -24.27
N ASN A 89 1.69 3.88 -23.28
CA ASN A 89 1.32 2.62 -22.65
C ASN A 89 0.43 2.90 -21.42
N PRO A 90 -0.92 2.88 -21.54
CA PRO A 90 -1.83 3.41 -20.52
C PRO A 90 -1.78 2.63 -19.20
N ARG A 91 -1.21 1.42 -19.20
CA ARG A 91 -1.22 0.53 -18.03
C ARG A 91 -0.23 0.92 -16.93
N ARG A 92 0.80 1.73 -17.22
CA ARG A 92 1.80 2.15 -16.22
C ARG A 92 1.40 3.45 -15.51
N PHE A 93 0.57 4.27 -16.15
CA PHE A 93 -0.05 5.47 -15.58
C PHE A 93 -1.45 5.13 -15.02
N ILE A 94 -1.51 4.43 -13.89
CA ILE A 94 -2.76 4.13 -13.19
C ILE A 94 -3.07 5.15 -12.08
N LEU A 95 -2.84 6.43 -12.37
CA LEU A 95 -3.58 7.50 -11.72
C LEU A 95 -4.51 8.09 -12.79
N PRO A 96 -5.83 8.14 -12.56
CA PRO A 96 -6.72 8.85 -13.46
C PRO A 96 -6.33 10.33 -13.37
N VAL A 97 -5.52 10.78 -14.33
CA VAL A 97 -5.30 12.20 -14.55
C VAL A 97 -6.60 12.69 -15.17
N ASN A 98 -7.55 13.08 -14.33
CA ASN A 98 -8.67 13.89 -14.76
C ASN A 98 -8.04 15.20 -15.25
N HIS A 99 -8.00 15.36 -16.56
CA HIS A 99 -7.77 16.66 -17.17
C HIS A 99 -9.03 17.49 -16.89
N GLN A 100 -9.00 18.27 -15.82
CA GLN A 100 -9.72 19.53 -15.72
C GLN A 100 -8.70 20.64 -15.55
#